data_AF-A0A971HAT7-F1
#
_entry.id   AF-A0A971HAT7-F1
#
_cell.length_a   1.000
_cell.length_b   1.000
_cell.length_c   1.000
_cell.angle_alpha   90.00
_cell.angle_beta   90.00
_cell.angle_gamma   90.00
#
_symmetry.space_group_name_H-M   'P 1'
#
loop_
_entity.id
_entity.type
_entity.pdbx_description
1 polymer ?
#
loop_
_entity_poly.entity_id
_entity_poly.type
_entity_poly.pdbx_seq_one_letter_code
_entity_poly.pdbx_strand_id
1 'polypeptide(L)'
;MTYKNTGRIVQIIGAVLDLRFESGLPALYNAIEIPNGEEIVVLEVMQHLGDNTVRCISMHPTDGLKRGMEAIDTGSPITVPVG
;
A
#
# COMPACT_ATOMS: atom_id res chain seq x y z
N MET A 1 21.91 4.59 1.82
CA MET A 1 20.60 5.09 1.36
C MET A 1 19.63 3.93 1.46
N THR A 2 18.63 4.04 2.33
CA THR A 2 17.58 3.01 2.43
C THR A 2 16.71 3.14 1.18
N TYR A 3 16.78 2.18 0.27
CA TYR A 3 15.90 2.13 -0.88
C TYR A 3 14.47 1.89 -0.36
N LYS A 4 13.55 2.82 -0.61
CA LYS A 4 12.12 2.61 -0.34
C LYS A 4 11.58 1.67 -1.41
N ASN A 5 10.93 0.58 -0.99
CA ASN A 5 10.25 -0.33 -1.90
C ASN A 5 8.96 0.33 -2.38
N THR A 6 8.91 0.73 -3.64
CA THR A 6 7.77 1.46 -4.21
C THR A 6 7.00 0.60 -5.20
N GLY A 7 5.70 0.84 -5.25
CA GLY A 7 4.75 0.21 -6.13
C GLY A 7 3.74 1.20 -6.68
N ARG A 8 2.75 0.70 -7.41
CA ARG A 8 1.69 1.50 -8.00
C ARG A 8 0.33 0.84 -7.87
N ILE A 9 -0.71 1.66 -7.72
CA ILE A 9 -2.10 1.18 -7.73
C ILE A 9 -2.44 0.65 -9.12
N VAL A 10 -2.87 -0.61 -9.22
CA VAL A 10 -3.36 -1.20 -10.49
C VAL A 10 -4.88 -1.35 -10.51
N GLN A 11 -5.52 -1.52 -9.35
CA GLN A 11 -6.96 -1.67 -9.23
C GLN A 11 -7.48 -1.10 -7.90
N ILE A 12 -8.72 -0.58 -7.93
CA ILE A 12 -9.45 -0.04 -6.77
C ILE A 12 -10.87 -0.59 -6.85
N ILE A 13 -11.33 -1.30 -5.80
CA ILE A 13 -12.69 -1.84 -5.65
C ILE A 13 -13.14 -1.55 -4.22
N GLY A 14 -13.85 -0.43 -4.03
CA GLY A 14 -14.18 0.06 -2.69
C GLY A 14 -12.89 0.24 -1.86
N ALA A 15 -12.88 -0.31 -0.64
CA ALA A 15 -11.70 -0.28 0.24
C ALA A 15 -10.59 -1.26 -0.16
N VAL A 16 -10.79 -2.11 -1.18
CA VAL A 16 -9.81 -3.11 -1.63
C VAL A 16 -8.99 -2.53 -2.78
N LEU A 17 -7.66 -2.49 -2.62
CA LEU A 17 -6.74 -2.02 -3.65
C LEU A 17 -5.75 -3.11 -4.01
N ASP A 18 -5.51 -3.30 -5.31
CA ASP A 18 -4.41 -4.15 -5.77
C ASP A 18 -3.24 -3.25 -6.19
N LEU A 19 -2.06 -3.54 -5.66
CA LEU A 19 -0.83 -2.76 -5.83
C LEU A 19 0.27 -3.63 -6.44
N ARG A 20 0.96 -3.13 -7.46
CA ARG A 20 2.10 -3.82 -8.09
C ARG A 20 3.42 -3.20 -7.65
N PHE A 21 4.37 -4.02 -7.22
CA PHE A 21 5.71 -3.62 -6.79
C PHE A 21 6.77 -4.16 -7.75
N GLU A 22 7.83 -3.40 -8.02
CA GLU A 22 8.88 -3.82 -8.97
C GLU A 22 10.09 -4.45 -8.29
N SER A 23 10.41 -3.97 -7.07
CA SER A 23 11.65 -4.28 -6.35
C SER A 23 11.52 -5.33 -5.24
N GLY A 24 10.31 -5.85 -5.01
CA GLY A 24 10.03 -6.88 -4.01
C GLY A 24 8.59 -6.82 -3.53
N LEU A 25 7.99 -7.98 -3.27
CA LEU A 25 6.64 -8.09 -2.73
C LEU A 25 6.65 -7.73 -1.23
N PRO A 26 5.87 -6.73 -0.80
CA PRO A 26 5.66 -6.46 0.62
C PRO A 26 5.15 -7.69 1.37
N ALA A 27 5.57 -7.87 2.62
CA ALA A 27 5.09 -8.99 3.42
C ALA A 27 3.59 -8.84 3.74
N LEU A 28 2.92 -9.96 4.08
CA LEU A 28 1.57 -9.89 4.62
C LEU A 28 1.57 -9.04 5.88
N TYR A 29 0.50 -8.27 6.07
CA TYR A 29 0.30 -7.30 7.13
C TYR A 29 1.21 -6.08 7.11
N ASN A 30 2.12 -5.92 6.14
CA ASN A 30 2.86 -4.67 6.00
C ASN A 30 1.91 -3.52 5.71
N ALA A 31 2.22 -2.36 6.30
CA ALA A 31 1.58 -1.11 5.97
C ALA A 31 2.12 -0.58 4.63
N ILE A 32 1.21 -0.07 3.82
CA ILE A 32 1.53 0.65 2.59
C ILE A 32 1.01 2.07 2.73
N GLU A 33 1.81 3.06 2.37
CA GLU A 33 1.44 4.46 2.38
C GLU A 33 1.25 4.98 0.95
N ILE A 34 0.14 5.67 0.71
CA ILE A 34 -0.14 6.36 -0.54
C ILE A 34 -0.26 7.85 -0.26
N PRO A 35 0.71 8.68 -0.71
CA PRO A 35 0.60 10.12 -0.62
C PRO A 35 -0.60 10.63 -1.44
N ASN A 36 -1.49 11.40 -0.80
CA ASN A 36 -2.68 11.97 -1.42
C ASN A 36 -2.83 13.45 -1.03
N GLY A 37 -2.05 14.33 -1.67
CA GLY A 37 -2.00 15.74 -1.31
C GLY A 37 -1.28 15.95 0.03
N GLU A 38 -1.97 16.54 0.99
CA GLU A 38 -1.47 16.74 2.37
C GLU A 38 -1.73 15.53 3.27
N GLU A 39 -2.53 14.56 2.81
CA GLU A 39 -2.88 13.35 3.56
C GLU A 39 -2.06 12.14 3.12
N ILE A 40 -1.96 11.15 4.02
CA ILE A 40 -1.39 9.85 3.73
C ILE A 40 -2.49 8.81 3.91
N VAL A 41 -2.82 8.11 2.83
CA VAL A 41 -3.74 6.97 2.90
C VAL A 41 -2.94 5.72 3.25
N VAL A 42 -3.23 5.16 4.41
CA VAL A 42 -2.63 3.90 4.89
C VAL A 42 -3.47 2.71 4.43
N LEU A 43 -2.79 1.69 3.92
CA LEU A 43 -3.34 0.38 3.60
C LEU A 43 -2.57 -0.72 4.31
N GLU A 44 -3.17 -1.90 4.44
CA GLU A 44 -2.51 -3.10 4.95
C GLU A 44 -2.57 -4.23 3.92
N VAL A 45 -1.44 -4.91 3.71
CA VAL A 45 -1.33 -6.06 2.79
C VAL A 45 -2.06 -7.28 3.35
N MET A 46 -3.01 -7.81 2.59
CA MET A 46 -3.83 -8.97 3.00
C MET A 46 -3.52 -10.24 2.23
N GLN A 47 -3.07 -10.12 0.99
CA GLN A 47 -2.84 -11.28 0.13
C GLN A 47 -1.80 -10.97 -0.95
N HIS A 48 -1.01 -11.97 -1.34
CA HIS A 48 -0.24 -11.95 -2.57
C HIS A 48 -1.06 -12.55 -3.72
N LEU A 49 -1.20 -11.80 -4.82
CA LEU A 49 -1.98 -12.22 -5.98
C LEU A 49 -1.11 -12.87 -7.09
N GLY A 50 0.22 -12.80 -6.96
CA GLY A 50 1.16 -13.13 -8.04
C GLY A 50 1.41 -11.92 -8.95
N ASP A 51 2.27 -12.09 -9.97
CA ASP A 51 2.66 -11.02 -10.91
C ASP A 51 3.10 -9.73 -10.19
N ASN A 52 3.92 -9.91 -9.14
CA ASN A 52 4.37 -8.88 -8.21
C ASN A 52 3.26 -7.96 -7.66
N THR A 53 2.05 -8.49 -7.53
CA THR A 53 0.86 -7.76 -7.09
C THR A 53 0.42 -8.25 -5.71
N VAL A 54 0.13 -7.30 -4.83
CA VAL A 54 -0.50 -7.53 -3.53
C VAL A 54 -1.91 -6.95 -3.52
N ARG A 55 -2.79 -7.58 -2.76
CA ARG A 55 -4.09 -7.04 -2.38
C ARG A 55 -3.99 -6.41 -1.00
N CYS A 56 -4.38 -5.16 -0.90
CA CYS A 56 -4.40 -4.40 0.32
C CYS A 56 -5.83 -3.96 0.66
N ILE A 57 -6.08 -3.69 1.95
CA ILE A 57 -7.30 -3.04 2.43
C ILE A 57 -6.91 -1.66 2.95
N SER A 58 -7.63 -0.63 2.50
CA SER A 58 -7.45 0.76 2.94
C SER A 58 -8.02 0.97 4.35
N MET A 59 -7.27 1.68 5.19
CA MET A 59 -7.72 2.16 6.51
C MET A 59 -8.40 3.53 6.42
N HIS A 60 -8.38 4.16 5.25
CA HIS A 60 -9.00 5.46 4.97
C HIS A 60 -10.01 5.35 3.82
N PRO A 61 -10.89 6.34 3.62
CA PRO A 61 -11.65 6.48 2.38
C PRO A 61 -10.72 6.47 1.16
N THR A 62 -11.17 5.87 0.07
CA THR A 62 -10.38 5.72 -1.16
C THR A 62 -10.72 6.79 -2.21
N ASP A 63 -11.54 7.77 -1.84
CA ASP A 63 -11.89 8.91 -2.69
C ASP A 63 -10.63 9.69 -3.08
N GLY A 64 -10.54 10.03 -4.37
CA GLY A 64 -9.38 10.74 -4.92
C GLY A 64 -8.20 9.84 -5.29
N LEU A 65 -8.15 8.58 -4.86
CA LEU A 65 -7.13 7.63 -5.30
C LEU A 65 -7.33 7.24 -6.77
N LYS A 66 -6.21 7.08 -7.48
CA LYS A 66 -6.19 6.78 -8.92
C LYS A 66 -5.16 5.71 -9.23
N ARG A 67 -5.46 4.88 -10.23
CA ARG A 67 -4.49 3.93 -10.78
C ARG A 67 -3.21 4.66 -11.21
N GLY A 68 -2.08 4.03 -10.99
CA GLY A 68 -0.76 4.57 -11.26
C GLY A 68 -0.17 5.45 -10.15
N MET A 69 -0.97 5.83 -9.13
CA MET A 69 -0.42 6.53 -7.95
C MET A 69 0.63 5.67 -7.26
N GLU A 70 1.65 6.35 -6.73
CA GLU A 70 2.74 5.73 -5.99
C GLU A 70 2.25 5.15 -4.66
N ALA A 71 2.74 3.97 -4.33
CA ALA A 71 2.50 3.29 -3.08
C ALA A 71 3.85 2.90 -2.46
N ILE A 72 4.01 3.13 -1.17
CA ILE A 72 5.29 3.00 -0.46
C ILE A 72 5.14 1.93 0.61
N ASP A 73 5.89 0.83 0.49
CA ASP A 73 5.96 -0.19 1.53
C ASP A 73 6.80 0.34 2.71
N THR A 74 6.21 0.33 3.90
CA THR A 74 6.90 0.77 5.13
C THR A 74 7.89 -0.28 5.64
N GLY A 75 7.77 -1.52 5.17
CA GLY A 75 8.58 -2.66 5.61
C GLY A 75 8.12 -3.28 6.93
N SER A 76 7.06 -2.77 7.56
CA SER A 76 6.53 -3.29 8.81
C SER A 76 5.00 -3.19 8.87
N PRO A 77 4.34 -3.90 9.81
CA PRO A 77 2.93 -3.69 10.07
C PRO A 77 2.60 -2.28 10.52
N ILE A 78 1.30 -1.95 10.53
CA ILE A 78 0.80 -0.70 11.11
C ILE A 78 1.21 -0.65 12.60
N THR A 79 1.93 0.41 12.98
CA THR A 79 2.41 0.62 14.35
C THR A 79 1.58 1.66 15.08
N VAL A 80 1.29 1.40 16.36
CA VAL A 80 0.63 2.35 17.25
C VAL A 80 1.51 2.64 18.47
N PRO A 81 1.55 3.88 18.98
CA PRO A 81 2.31 4.19 20.17
C PRO A 81 1.66 3.53 21.40
N VAL A 82 2.50 2.97 22.26
CA VAL A 82 2.09 2.39 23.55
C VAL A 82 2.89 3.04 24.67
N GLY A 83 2.35 3.00 25.89
CA GLY A 83 2.94 3.50 27.12
C GLY A 83 2.80 2.49 28.24
#